data_AF-A0A3D1S781-F1
#
_entry.id   AF-A0A3D1S781-F1
#
_cell.length_a   1.000
_cell.length_b   1.000
_cell.length_c   1.000
_cell.angle_alpha   90.00
_cell.angle_beta   90.00
_cell.angle_gamma   90.00
#
_symmetry.space_group_name_H-M   'P 1'
#
loop_
_entity.id
_entity.type
_entity.pdbx_description
1 polymer ?
#
loop_
_entity_poly.entity_id
_entity_poly.type
_entity_poly.pdbx_seq_one_letter_code
_entity_poly.pdbx_strand_id
1 'polypeptide(L)'
;ISLKSPYVMQVLSDVMGVPIKVAATEQAGALGAAMCAAVASGVYSSLENAQCAMGQGVRAEYLPNEGRKPHYAGKYEKYRKLGLFLTT
;
A
#
# COMPACT_ATOMS: atom_id res chain seq x y z
N ILE A 1 8.88 -4.39 2.63
CA ILE A 1 8.27 -5.62 2.05
C ILE A 1 7.82 -5.43 0.60
N SER A 2 7.17 -4.31 0.28
CA SER A 2 6.66 -3.95 -1.04
C SER A 2 7.70 -3.89 -2.16
N LEU A 3 8.99 -3.73 -1.82
CA LEU A 3 10.09 -3.69 -2.77
C LEU A 3 10.67 -5.06 -3.13
N LYS A 4 10.29 -6.13 -2.41
CA LYS A 4 10.93 -7.45 -2.54
C LYS A 4 10.33 -8.31 -3.65
N SER A 5 9.06 -8.15 -3.99
CA SER A 5 8.40 -8.95 -5.02
C SER A 5 7.34 -8.14 -5.77
N PRO A 6 7.61 -7.72 -7.02
CA PRO A 6 6.62 -7.07 -7.86
C PRO A 6 5.38 -7.94 -8.11
N TYR A 7 5.58 -9.26 -8.22
CA TYR A 7 4.49 -10.21 -8.42
C TYR A 7 3.50 -10.20 -7.25
N VAL A 8 3.98 -10.24 -6.00
CA VAL A 8 3.10 -10.22 -4.82
C VAL A 8 2.31 -8.91 -4.77
N MET A 9 2.93 -7.78 -5.12
CA MET A 9 2.24 -6.48 -5.17
C MET A 9 1.17 -6.42 -6.26
N GLN A 10 1.45 -6.99 -7.44
CA GLN A 10 0.45 -7.10 -8.51
C GLN A 10 -0.71 -8.00 -8.11
N VAL A 11 -0.44 -9.17 -7.53
CA VAL A 11 -1.49 -10.08 -7.04
C VAL A 11 -2.33 -9.40 -5.97
N LEU A 12 -1.71 -8.65 -5.06
CA LEU A 12 -2.44 -7.89 -4.04
C LEU A 12 -3.37 -6.84 -4.69
N SER A 13 -2.89 -6.09 -5.68
CA SER A 13 -3.72 -5.12 -6.41
C SER A 13 -4.88 -5.81 -7.15
N ASP A 14 -4.60 -6.92 -7.83
CA ASP A 14 -5.61 -7.70 -8.56
C ASP A 14 -6.69 -8.28 -7.63
N VAL A 15 -6.31 -8.76 -6.45
CA VAL A 15 -7.22 -9.32 -5.44
C VAL A 15 -8.05 -8.23 -4.78
N MET A 16 -7.43 -7.11 -4.39
CA MET A 16 -8.10 -6.00 -3.72
C MET A 16 -8.94 -5.15 -4.69
N GLY A 17 -8.65 -5.22 -5.99
CA GLY A 17 -9.36 -4.46 -7.02
C GLY A 17 -9.08 -2.96 -7.01
N VAL A 18 -7.98 -2.53 -6.37
CA VAL A 18 -7.61 -1.11 -6.25
C VAL A 18 -6.15 -0.87 -6.68
N PRO A 19 -5.82 0.31 -7.21
CA PRO A 19 -4.44 0.70 -7.47
C PRO A 19 -3.59 0.68 -6.19
N ILE A 20 -2.35 0.19 -6.29
CA ILE A 20 -1.39 0.19 -5.19
C ILE A 20 -0.16 1.00 -5.57
N LYS A 21 0.12 2.04 -4.80
CA LYS A 21 1.32 2.87 -4.93
C LYS A 21 2.36 2.47 -3.88
N VAL A 22 3.58 2.20 -4.33
CA VAL A 22 4.72 1.89 -3.46
C VAL A 22 5.53 3.16 -3.25
N ALA A 23 5.57 3.63 -2.01
CA ALA A 23 6.41 4.77 -1.64
C ALA A 23 7.88 4.50 -1.97
N ALA A 24 8.60 5.51 -2.47
CA ALA A 24 10.02 5.37 -2.78
C ALA A 24 10.90 5.30 -1.52
N THR A 25 10.40 5.79 -0.40
CA THR A 25 11.12 5.73 0.88
C THR A 25 11.23 4.30 1.41
N GLU A 26 12.45 3.91 1.75
CA GLU A 26 12.72 2.65 2.43
C GLU A 26 12.45 2.75 3.94
N GLN A 27 12.41 3.96 4.48
CA GLN A 27 12.26 4.26 5.92
C GLN A 27 11.02 5.13 6.16
N ALA A 28 9.85 4.66 5.72
CA ALA A 28 8.60 5.41 5.80
C ALA A 28 8.26 5.90 7.22
N GLY A 29 8.50 5.08 8.25
CA GLY A 29 8.26 5.46 9.64
C GLY A 29 9.17 6.58 10.13
N ALA A 30 10.46 6.51 9.82
CA ALA A 30 11.43 7.57 10.17
C ALA A 30 11.14 8.87 9.42
N LEU A 31 10.79 8.78 8.13
CA LEU A 31 10.42 9.94 7.32
C LEU A 31 9.17 10.64 7.89
N GLY A 32 8.16 9.87 8.30
CA GLY A 32 6.96 10.41 8.95
C GLY A 32 7.28 11.13 10.26
N ALA A 33 8.13 10.55 11.10
CA ALA A 33 8.58 11.19 12.34
C ALA A 33 9.34 12.51 12.07
N ALA A 34 10.20 12.53 11.06
CA ALA A 34 10.92 13.73 10.65
C ALA A 34 9.97 14.84 10.13
N MET A 35 8.94 14.47 9.36
CA MET A 35 7.91 15.42 8.90
C MET A 35 7.16 16.03 10.10
N CYS A 36 6.74 15.21 11.07
CA CYS A 36 6.10 15.69 12.29
C CYS A 36 7.01 16.64 13.09
N ALA A 37 8.29 16.29 13.24
CA ALA A 37 9.26 17.14 13.92
C ALA A 37 9.48 18.48 13.21
N ALA A 38 9.52 18.48 11.87
CA ALA A 38 9.68 19.70 11.06
C ALA A 38 8.48 20.64 11.15
N VAL A 39 7.26 20.10 11.29
CA VAL A 39 6.06 20.91 11.55
C VAL A 39 6.07 21.44 12.98
N ALA A 40 6.38 20.58 13.96
CA ALA A 40 6.43 20.98 15.37
C ALA A 40 7.50 22.04 15.66
N SER A 41 8.60 22.05 14.91
CA SER A 41 9.66 23.07 15.00
C SER A 41 9.38 24.33 14.17
N GLY A 42 8.25 24.38 13.46
CA GLY A 42 7.84 25.53 12.66
C GLY A 42 8.55 25.68 11.31
N VAL A 43 9.33 24.68 10.87
CA VAL A 43 9.97 24.67 9.54
C VAL A 43 8.91 24.60 8.43
N TYR A 44 7.85 23.82 8.65
CA TYR A 44 6.68 23.77 7.78
C TYR A 44 5.41 24.12 8.56
N SER A 45 4.49 24.82 7.89
CA SER A 45 3.24 25.27 8.51
C SER A 45 2.20 24.17 8.71
N SER A 46 2.32 23.04 8.00
CA SER A 46 1.42 21.90 8.12
C SER A 46 2.09 20.60 7.67
N LEU A 47 1.48 19.47 8.03
CA LEU A 47 1.98 18.15 7.65
C LEU A 47 1.89 17.93 6.14
N GLU A 48 0.88 18.48 5.48
CA GLU A 48 0.72 18.41 4.03
C GLU A 48 1.86 19.16 3.32
N ASN A 49 2.25 20.33 3.83
CA ASN A 49 3.40 21.09 3.30
C ASN A 49 4.71 20.33 3.51
N ALA A 50 4.91 19.76 4.71
CA ALA A 50 6.07 18.91 4.98
C ALA A 50 6.08 17.66 4.09
N GLN A 51 4.93 17.04 3.84
CA GLN A 51 4.81 15.88 2.96
C GLN A 51 5.11 16.24 1.50
N CYS A 52 4.65 17.40 1.03
CA CYS A 52 4.93 17.87 -0.32
C CYS A 52 6.43 18.15 -0.53
N ALA A 53 7.08 18.77 0.45
CA ALA A 53 8.50 19.14 0.38
C ALA A 53 9.47 17.97 0.67
N MET A 54 9.13 17.09 1.62
CA MET A 54 10.01 16.01 2.09
C MET A 54 9.64 14.64 1.52
N GLY A 55 8.48 14.51 0.87
CA GLY A 55 8.01 13.27 0.28
C GLY A 55 8.93 12.83 -0.86
N GLN A 56 9.28 11.54 -0.87
CA GLN A 56 10.16 10.96 -1.90
C GLN A 56 9.41 10.44 -3.14
N GLY A 57 8.10 10.64 -3.19
CA GLY A 57 7.25 10.18 -4.29
C GLY A 57 6.98 8.67 -4.31
N VAL A 58 6.55 8.19 -5.48
CA VAL A 58 6.12 6.82 -5.73
C VAL A 58 7.15 6.13 -6.60
N ARG A 59 7.65 4.97 -6.17
CA ARG A 59 8.64 4.18 -6.91
C ARG A 59 7.99 3.25 -7.93
N ALA A 60 6.81 2.72 -7.61
CA ALA A 60 6.06 1.84 -8.51
C ALA A 60 4.56 1.97 -8.23
N GLU A 61 3.78 1.82 -9.28
CA GLU A 61 2.32 1.77 -9.22
C GLU A 61 1.84 0.48 -9.88
N TYR A 62 0.96 -0.25 -9.20
CA TYR A 62 0.35 -1.48 -9.66
C TYR A 62 -1.14 -1.22 -9.86
N LEU A 63 -1.62 -1.49 -11.08
CA LEU A 63 -3.03 -1.32 -11.42
C LEU A 63 -3.72 -2.68 -11.47
N PRO A 64 -4.96 -2.78 -10.98
CA PRO A 64 -5.69 -4.05 -10.96
C PRO A 64 -5.98 -4.52 -12.38
N ASN A 65 -5.74 -5.81 -12.64
CA ASN A 65 -6.12 -6.45 -13.88
C ASN A 65 -7.55 -6.99 -13.79
N GLU A 66 -8.48 -6.34 -14.49
CA GLU A 66 -9.90 -6.73 -14.51
C GLU A 66 -10.12 -8.17 -14.99
N GLY A 67 -9.30 -8.67 -15.92
CA GLY A 67 -9.40 -10.04 -16.42
C GLY A 67 -9.11 -11.11 -15.36
N ARG A 68 -8.45 -10.75 -14.26
CA ARG A 68 -8.16 -11.65 -13.15
C ARG A 68 -9.19 -11.61 -12.02
N LYS A 69 -10.10 -10.63 -12.02
CA LYS A 69 -11.18 -10.53 -11.00
C LYS A 69 -11.96 -11.84 -10.85
N PRO A 70 -12.46 -12.49 -11.93
CA PRO A 70 -13.23 -13.73 -11.78
C PRO A 70 -12.41 -14.87 -11.18
N HIS A 71 -11.12 -14.95 -11.51
CA HIS A 71 -10.21 -15.95 -10.98
C HIS A 71 -10.04 -15.81 -9.46
N TYR A 72 -9.82 -14.59 -8.97
CA TYR A 72 -9.63 -14.34 -7.54
C TYR A 72 -10.93 -14.39 -6.75
N ALA A 73 -12.06 -13.95 -7.32
CA ALA A 73 -13.38 -14.06 -6.69
C ALA A 73 -13.72 -15.51 -6.34
N GLY A 74 -13.52 -16.45 -7.27
CA GLY A 74 -13.75 -17.88 -7.02
C GLY A 74 -12.83 -18.47 -5.93
N LYS A 75 -11.59 -17.99 -5.81
CA LYS A 75 -10.67 -18.41 -4.75
C LYS A 75 -11.04 -17.81 -3.39
N TYR A 76 -11.46 -16.55 -3.35
CA TYR A 76 -11.88 -15.87 -2.14
C TYR A 76 -13.09 -16.56 -1.51
N GLU A 77 -14.08 -16.97 -2.32
CA GLU A 77 -15.23 -17.72 -1.82
C GLU A 77 -14.84 -19.08 -1.22
N LYS A 78 -13.89 -19.80 -1.83
CA LYS A 78 -13.34 -21.03 -1.23
C LYS A 78 -12.63 -20.76 0.09
N TYR A 79 -11.84 -19.69 0.17
CA TYR A 79 -11.15 -19.27 1.39
C TYR A 79 -12.13 -18.93 2.52
N ARG A 80 -13.21 -18.21 2.22
CA ARG A 80 -14.27 -17.90 3.20
C ARG A 80 -14.96 -19.15 3.74
N LYS A 81 -15.30 -20.10 2.86
CA LYS A 81 -15.87 -21.40 3.27
C LYS A 81 -14.94 -22.17 4.20
N LEU A 82 -13.64 -22.17 3.91
CA LEU A 82 -12.63 -22.80 4.77
C LEU A 82 -12.54 -22.11 6.15
N GLY A 83 -12.52 -20.77 6.18
CA GLY A 83 -12.49 -20.02 7.44
C GLY A 83 -13.71 -20.29 8.32
N LEU A 84 -14.90 -20.35 7.71
CA LEU A 84 -16.14 -20.70 8.42
C LEU A 84 -16.12 -22.14 8.95
N PHE A 85 -15.60 -23.10 8.18
CA PHE A 85 -15.45 -24.48 8.61
C PHE A 85 -14.56 -24.61 9.85
N LEU A 86 -13.41 -23.92 9.90
CA LEU A 86 -12.48 -23.98 11.03
C LEU A 86 -12.98 -23.29 12.31
N THR A 87 -14.07 -22.52 12.22
CA THR A 87 -14.66 -21.81 13.37
C THR A 87 -15.82 -22.61 14.00
N THR A 88 -16.25 -23.71 13.36
CA THR A 88 -17.28 -24.64 13.88
C THR A 88 -16.61 -25.81 14.57
#